data_AF-A0A6V8LH07-F1
#
_entry.id   AF-A0A6V8LH07-F1
#
_cell.length_a   1.000
_cell.length_b   1.000
_cell.length_c   1.000
_cell.angle_alpha   90.00
_cell.angle_beta   90.00
_cell.angle_gamma   90.00
#
_symmetry.space_group_name_H-M   'P 1'
#
loop_
_entity.id
_entity.type
_entity.pdbx_description
1 polymer ?
#
loop_
_entity_poly.entity_id
_entity_poly.type
_entity_poly.pdbx_seq_one_letter_code
_entity_poly.pdbx_strand_id
1 'polypeptide(L)'
;MVFVCAHGAGKSRVAAAWFNAAAPAGWRAASAGLEPQDAVSPYAAGLLGDAAGWLDTSAPQALAQVGGDLLVGIDCEVPTARRWRLDAQWPDAAAGTQLRAMTAALVEELS
;
A
#
# COMPACT_ATOMS: atom_id res chain seq x y z
N MET A 1 -8.78 -1.19 6.45
CA MET A 1 -8.55 -1.71 5.08
C MET A 1 -7.14 -2.28 4.94
N VAL A 2 -6.89 -3.08 3.90
CA VAL A 2 -5.57 -3.68 3.65
C VAL A 2 -5.15 -3.50 2.19
N PHE A 3 -3.97 -2.92 1.98
CA PHE A 3 -3.29 -2.97 0.69
C PHE A 3 -2.42 -4.23 0.61
N VAL A 4 -2.43 -4.90 -0.53
CA VAL A 4 -1.73 -6.16 -0.75
C VAL A 4 -0.86 -6.03 -1.99
N CYS A 5 0.38 -6.50 -1.92
CA CYS A 5 1.22 -6.73 -3.10
C CYS A 5 1.93 -8.07 -2.93
N ALA A 6 2.71 -8.52 -3.91
CA ALA A 6 3.42 -9.81 -3.83
C ALA A 6 4.14 -10.02 -2.49
N HIS A 7 5.05 -9.11 -2.11
CA HIS A 7 5.93 -9.33 -0.93
C HIS A 7 5.59 -8.51 0.33
N GLY A 8 4.55 -7.68 0.31
CA GLY A 8 4.17 -6.86 1.47
C GLY A 8 5.18 -5.79 1.92
N ALA A 9 6.25 -5.57 1.18
CA ALA A 9 7.37 -4.73 1.60
C ALA A 9 7.51 -3.40 0.86
N GLY A 10 6.85 -3.26 -0.30
CA GLY A 10 7.01 -2.13 -1.21
C GLY A 10 5.69 -1.45 -1.51
N LYS A 11 5.11 -1.74 -2.69
CA LYS A 11 3.91 -1.09 -3.23
C LYS A 11 2.75 -0.96 -2.25
N SER A 12 2.34 -2.06 -1.62
CA SER A 12 1.23 -2.05 -0.66
C SER A 12 1.50 -1.18 0.55
N ARG A 13 2.76 -1.10 0.98
CA ARG A 13 3.20 -0.35 2.13
C ARG A 13 3.35 1.14 1.83
N VAL A 14 3.85 1.50 0.64
CA VAL A 14 3.82 2.88 0.13
C VAL A 14 2.38 3.36 -0.03
N ALA A 15 1.49 2.53 -0.57
CA ALA A 15 0.06 2.85 -0.66
C ALA A 15 -0.59 3.06 0.72
N ALA A 16 -0.31 2.17 1.68
CA ALA A 16 -0.82 2.30 3.04
C ALA A 16 -0.34 3.59 3.73
N ALA A 17 0.92 3.99 3.53
CA ALA A 17 1.46 5.23 4.08
C ALA A 17 0.80 6.47 3.46
N TRP A 18 0.66 6.53 2.13
CA TRP A 18 -0.07 7.62 1.46
C TRP A 18 -1.53 7.71 1.91
N PHE A 19 -2.22 6.58 2.02
CA PHE A 19 -3.59 6.54 2.50
C PHE A 19 -3.69 7.03 3.95
N ASN A 20 -2.85 6.52 4.85
CA ASN A 20 -2.89 6.89 6.27
C ASN A 20 -2.57 8.37 6.52
N ALA A 21 -1.73 8.97 5.68
CA ALA A 21 -1.44 10.40 5.74
C ALA A 21 -2.67 11.29 5.47
N ALA A 22 -3.68 10.77 4.76
CA ALA A 22 -4.89 11.49 4.38
C ALA A 22 -6.18 10.74 4.75
N ALA A 23 -6.12 9.77 5.67
CA ALA A 23 -7.22 8.84 5.89
C ALA A 23 -8.50 9.56 6.39
N PRO A 24 -9.68 9.25 5.82
CA PRO A 24 -10.95 9.74 6.34
C PRO A 24 -11.21 9.25 7.77
N ALA A 25 -12.14 9.91 8.46
CA ALA A 25 -12.49 9.54 9.83
C ALA A 25 -12.96 8.07 9.92
N GLY A 26 -12.40 7.32 10.86
CA GLY A 26 -12.71 5.89 11.06
C GLY A 26 -11.96 4.94 10.14
N TRP A 27 -11.19 5.43 9.17
CA TRP A 27 -10.37 4.59 8.30
C TRP A 27 -8.92 4.51 8.74
N ARG A 28 -8.35 3.32 8.56
CA ARG A 28 -6.91 3.07 8.66
C ARG A 28 -6.51 1.96 7.69
N ALA A 29 -5.36 2.12 7.06
CA ALA A 29 -4.76 1.13 6.17
C ALA A 29 -3.65 0.35 6.87
N ALA A 30 -3.65 -0.96 6.64
CA ALA A 30 -2.51 -1.85 6.84
C ALA A 30 -1.96 -2.33 5.49
N SER A 31 -0.80 -2.99 5.49
CA SER A 31 -0.20 -3.61 4.32
C SER A 31 0.09 -5.09 4.55
N ALA A 32 -0.06 -5.91 3.51
CA ALA A 32 0.27 -7.33 3.55
C ALA A 32 0.94 -7.83 2.26
N GLY A 33 1.56 -9.01 2.36
CA GLY A 33 2.14 -9.78 1.26
C GLY A 33 1.40 -11.09 1.01
N LEU A 34 1.42 -11.56 -0.24
CA LEU A 34 1.06 -12.95 -0.59
C LEU A 34 2.22 -13.90 -0.24
N GLU A 35 3.46 -13.46 -0.52
CA GLU A 35 4.72 -14.12 -0.20
C GLU A 35 5.63 -13.11 0.51
N PRO A 36 5.40 -12.83 1.81
CA PRO A 36 6.13 -11.78 2.53
C PRO A 36 7.63 -12.00 2.52
N GLN A 37 8.39 -10.93 2.24
CA GLN A 37 9.85 -10.92 2.42
C GLN A 37 10.22 -10.50 3.84
N ASP A 38 11.49 -10.67 4.22
CA ASP A 38 11.93 -10.46 5.61
C ASP A 38 11.99 -8.97 6.04
N ALA A 39 12.16 -8.06 5.08
CA ALA A 39 12.43 -6.65 5.36
C ALA A 39 11.59 -5.70 4.49
N VAL A 40 11.38 -4.47 4.98
CA VAL A 40 10.79 -3.39 4.18
C VAL A 40 11.65 -3.11 2.96
N SER A 41 11.04 -2.79 1.81
CA SER A 41 11.78 -2.40 0.63
C SER A 41 12.62 -1.15 0.91
N PRO A 42 13.93 -1.14 0.60
CA PRO A 42 14.79 0.02 0.85
C PRO A 42 14.35 1.25 0.03
N TYR A 43 13.58 1.05 -1.03
CA TYR A 43 13.06 2.12 -1.88
C TYR A 43 11.78 2.78 -1.33
N ALA A 44 11.07 2.15 -0.39
CA ALA A 44 9.75 2.59 0.03
C ALA A 44 9.75 4.02 0.60
N ALA A 45 10.71 4.36 1.47
CA ALA A 45 10.81 5.68 2.07
C ALA A 45 11.05 6.78 1.02
N GLY A 46 11.86 6.49 -0.01
CA GLY A 46 12.19 7.44 -1.08
C GLY A 46 11.00 7.83 -1.96
N LEU A 47 9.91 7.05 -1.94
CA LEU A 47 8.71 7.28 -2.75
C LEU A 47 7.61 8.06 -2.00
N LEU A 48 7.82 8.41 -0.72
CA LEU A 48 6.77 8.93 0.15
C LEU A 48 6.83 10.43 0.43
N GLY A 49 7.94 11.12 0.12
CA GLY A 49 8.02 12.57 0.34
C GLY A 49 7.57 12.99 1.76
N ASP A 50 6.52 13.81 1.85
CA ASP A 50 5.91 14.28 3.10
C ASP A 50 5.18 13.18 3.90
N ALA A 51 4.76 12.09 3.24
CA ALA A 51 4.16 10.93 3.89
C ALA A 51 5.18 9.94 4.48
N ALA A 52 6.49 10.22 4.40
CA ALA A 52 7.52 9.28 4.86
C ALA A 52 7.39 8.90 6.35
N GLY A 53 6.88 9.80 7.20
CA GLY A 53 6.61 9.52 8.61
C GLY A 53 5.49 8.50 8.88
N TRP A 54 4.69 8.17 7.87
CA TRP A 54 3.61 7.18 7.94
C TRP A 54 4.02 5.79 7.46
N LEU A 55 5.27 5.62 7.03
CA LEU A 55 5.79 4.34 6.61
C LEU A 55 5.86 3.36 7.78
N ASP A 56 5.11 2.26 7.69
CA ASP A 56 5.25 1.14 8.60
C ASP A 56 6.60 0.42 8.36
N THR A 57 7.47 0.43 9.36
CA THR A 57 8.80 -0.18 9.31
C THR A 57 8.86 -1.58 9.91
N SER A 58 7.72 -2.14 10.35
CA SER A 58 7.65 -3.51 10.85
C SER A 58 7.93 -4.56 9.75
N ALA A 59 8.27 -5.78 10.16
CA ALA A 59 8.48 -6.89 9.23
C ALA A 59 7.22 -7.13 8.37
N PRO A 60 7.33 -7.35 7.05
CA PRO A 60 6.20 -7.69 6.20
C PRO A 60 5.43 -8.92 6.72
N GLN A 61 4.10 -8.88 6.64
CA GLN A 61 3.22 -9.92 7.17
C GLN A 61 2.38 -10.54 6.05
N ALA A 62 2.00 -11.81 6.23
CA ALA A 62 1.14 -12.52 5.29
C ALA A 62 -0.29 -11.96 5.35
N LEU A 63 -1.00 -11.93 4.21
CA LEU A 63 -2.39 -11.48 4.15
C LEU A 63 -3.29 -12.22 5.16
N ALA A 64 -3.05 -13.52 5.38
CA ALA A 64 -3.80 -14.31 6.35
C ALA A 64 -3.67 -13.82 7.82
N GLN A 65 -2.66 -12.99 8.11
CA GLN A 65 -2.40 -12.43 9.43
C GLN A 65 -2.95 -11.01 9.59
N VAL A 66 -3.45 -10.40 8.52
CA VAL A 66 -3.90 -8.99 8.49
C VAL A 66 -5.37 -8.94 8.10
N GLY A 67 -6.22 -8.42 8.99
CA GLY A 67 -7.65 -8.27 8.75
C GLY A 67 -8.06 -6.89 8.20
N GLY A 68 -9.13 -6.85 7.42
CA GLY A 68 -9.80 -5.60 7.05
C GLY A 68 -10.96 -5.81 6.06
N ASP A 69 -11.94 -4.91 6.12
CA ASP A 69 -13.20 -5.04 5.36
C ASP A 69 -13.09 -4.66 3.88
N LEU A 70 -12.03 -3.95 3.52
CA LEU A 70 -11.70 -3.58 2.14
C LEU A 70 -10.27 -4.01 1.82
N LEU A 71 -10.13 -4.79 0.75
CA LEU A 71 -8.85 -5.28 0.23
C LEU A 71 -8.54 -4.62 -1.12
N VAL A 72 -7.30 -4.17 -1.29
CA VAL A 72 -6.79 -3.59 -2.54
C VAL A 72 -5.50 -4.32 -2.93
N GLY A 73 -5.53 -5.11 -4.00
CA GLY A 73 -4.36 -5.79 -4.55
C GLY A 73 -3.64 -4.92 -5.58
N ILE A 74 -2.32 -4.75 -5.46
CA ILE A 74 -1.47 -3.92 -6.32
C ILE A 74 -0.49 -4.81 -7.08
N ASP A 75 -0.72 -4.95 -8.39
CA ASP A 75 0.00 -5.86 -9.29
C ASP A 75 0.03 -7.32 -8.80
N CYS A 76 -1.00 -7.74 -8.06
CA CYS A 76 -1.17 -9.12 -7.62
C CYS A 76 -2.65 -9.50 -7.61
N GLU A 77 -2.93 -10.80 -7.67
CA GLU A 77 -4.28 -11.32 -7.60
C GLU A 77 -4.63 -11.72 -6.17
N VAL A 78 -5.68 -11.10 -5.62
CA VAL A 78 -6.25 -11.45 -4.33
C VAL A 78 -7.75 -11.64 -4.55
N PRO A 79 -8.33 -12.79 -4.16
CA PRO A 79 -9.77 -13.01 -4.28
C PRO A 79 -10.55 -11.88 -3.63
N THR A 80 -11.61 -11.41 -4.29
CA THR A 80 -12.52 -10.34 -3.83
C THR A 80 -11.91 -8.94 -3.64
N ALA A 81 -10.59 -8.78 -3.83
CA ALA A 81 -9.95 -7.47 -3.69
C ALA A 81 -10.20 -6.58 -4.90
N ARG A 82 -10.26 -5.27 -4.66
CA ARG A 82 -10.14 -4.27 -5.71
C ARG A 82 -8.75 -4.39 -6.33
N ARG A 83 -8.68 -4.42 -7.65
CA ARG A 83 -7.42 -4.58 -8.38
C ARG A 83 -6.87 -3.24 -8.83
N TRP A 84 -5.66 -2.95 -8.40
CA TRP A 84 -4.83 -1.85 -8.86
C TRP A 84 -3.68 -2.42 -9.69
N ARG A 85 -3.40 -1.75 -10.80
CA ARG A 85 -2.25 -2.03 -11.65
C ARG A 85 -1.45 -0.75 -11.80
N LEU A 86 -0.15 -0.84 -11.58
CA LEU A 86 0.76 0.26 -11.87
C LEU A 86 1.15 0.21 -13.35
N ASP A 87 1.14 1.38 -13.98
CA ASP A 87 1.67 1.56 -15.34
C ASP A 87 3.16 1.91 -15.27
N ALA A 88 3.57 2.58 -14.18
CA ALA A 88 4.96 2.88 -13.91
C ALA A 88 5.73 1.66 -13.39
N GLN A 89 7.00 1.59 -13.79
CA GLN A 89 7.92 0.57 -13.28
C GLN A 89 8.23 0.82 -11.80
N TRP A 90 8.12 -0.21 -10.99
CA TRP A 90 8.62 -0.18 -9.61
C TRP A 90 10.14 -0.40 -9.60
N PRO A 91 10.93 0.36 -8.82
CA PRO A 91 10.56 1.36 -7.81
C PRO A 91 10.80 2.83 -8.24
N ASP A 92 10.42 3.23 -9.46
CA ASP A 92 10.70 4.58 -9.94
C ASP A 92 9.80 5.65 -9.27
N ALA A 93 10.24 6.91 -9.29
CA ALA A 93 9.47 8.04 -8.75
C ALA A 93 8.06 8.16 -9.35
N ALA A 94 7.89 7.75 -10.61
CA ALA A 94 6.59 7.68 -11.28
C ALA A 94 5.63 6.69 -10.60
N ALA A 95 6.13 5.55 -10.10
CA ALA A 95 5.32 4.59 -9.34
C ALA A 95 4.86 5.17 -8.00
N GLY A 96 5.74 5.92 -7.31
CA GLY A 96 5.37 6.66 -6.10
C GLY A 96 4.26 7.69 -6.36
N THR A 97 4.40 8.44 -7.46
CA THR A 97 3.40 9.44 -7.89
C THR A 97 2.06 8.80 -8.25
N GLN A 98 2.09 7.69 -8.99
CA GLN A 98 0.89 6.95 -9.35
C GLN A 98 0.18 6.40 -8.10
N LEU A 99 0.92 5.78 -7.18
CA LEU A 99 0.35 5.28 -5.92
C LEU A 99 -0.30 6.40 -5.12
N ARG A 100 0.35 7.56 -4.99
CA ARG A 100 -0.23 8.75 -4.33
C ARG A 100 -1.56 9.16 -4.95
N ALA A 101 -1.62 9.23 -6.28
CA ALA A 101 -2.84 9.60 -6.99
C ALA A 101 -3.98 8.58 -6.79
N MET A 102 -3.67 7.28 -6.88
CA MET A 102 -4.64 6.21 -6.66
C MET A 102 -5.17 6.19 -5.23
N THR A 103 -4.30 6.44 -4.24
CA THR A 103 -4.72 6.55 -2.83
C THR A 103 -5.56 7.79 -2.57
N ALA A 104 -5.25 8.93 -3.19
CA ALA A 104 -6.04 10.15 -3.04
C ALA A 104 -7.47 9.95 -3.59
N ALA A 105 -7.61 9.35 -4.77
CA ALA A 105 -8.92 9.03 -5.34
C ALA A 105 -9.72 8.07 -4.43
N LEU A 106 -9.05 7.11 -3.79
CA LEU A 106 -9.72 6.22 -2.83
C LEU A 106 -10.15 6.95 -1.56
N VAL A 107 -9.33 7.86 -1.04
CA VAL A 107 -9.69 8.70 0.12
C VAL A 107 -10.95 9.53 -0.19
N GLU A 108 -11.02 10.12 -1.38
CA GLU A 108 -12.21 10.88 -1.83
C GLU A 108 -13.46 10.00 -1.93
N GLU A 109 -13.34 8.76 -2.40
CA GLU A 109 -14.46 7.81 -2.46
C GLU A 109 -14.99 7.39 -1.08
N LEU A 110 -14.11 7.33 -0.08
CA LEU A 110 -14.42 6.84 1.26
C LEU A 110 -14.80 7.95 2.26
N SER A 111 -14.79 9.21 1.83
CA SER A 111 -15.15 10.40 2.62
C SER A 111 -16.65 10.67 2.58
#